data_AF-A0A1Y2EXS8-F1
#
_entry.id   AF-A0A1Y2EXS8-F1
#
_cell.length_a   1.000
_cell.length_b   1.000
_cell.length_c   1.000
_cell.angle_alpha   90.00
_cell.angle_beta   90.00
_cell.angle_gamma   90.00
#
_symmetry.space_group_name_H-M   'P 1'
#
loop_
_entity.id
_entity.type
_entity.pdbx_description
1 polymer ?
#
loop_
_entity_poly.entity_id
_entity_poly.type
_entity_poly.pdbx_seq_one_letter_code
_entity_poly.pdbx_strand_id
1 'polypeptide(L)'
;ISWVDSDVILANPNIRLEAFLPNNEMTDVHFIASDDLSGLNAGVFLIRVHPWSLNLLMRAMSYSYFNKDKGLRFADQSSINNVLTESEEDKDHYVIVPQNWFNSYFNTMKHGDLLL
;
A
#
# COMPACT_ATOMS: atom_id res chain seq x y z
N ILE A 1 -4.45 -10.72 -1.04
CA ILE A 1 -5.12 -9.97 -2.13
C ILE A 1 -4.08 -9.00 -2.70
N SER A 2 -3.97 -8.92 -4.02
CA SER A 2 -3.18 -7.90 -4.70
C SER A 2 -4.15 -6.89 -5.31
N TRP A 3 -4.09 -5.64 -4.87
CA TRP A 3 -4.80 -4.54 -5.50
C TRP A 3 -3.90 -3.88 -6.53
N VAL A 4 -4.46 -3.53 -7.69
CA VAL A 4 -3.76 -2.88 -8.80
C VAL A 4 -4.74 -1.95 -9.50
N ASP A 5 -4.40 -0.67 -9.60
CA ASP A 5 -5.19 0.31 -10.34
C ASP A 5 -5.23 0.02 -11.83
N SER A 6 -6.26 0.51 -12.51
CA SER A 6 -6.49 0.23 -13.94
C SER A 6 -5.48 0.86 -14.89
N ASP A 7 -4.71 1.83 -14.42
CA ASP A 7 -3.68 2.55 -15.17
C ASP A 7 -2.27 1.94 -14.98
N VAL A 8 -2.15 0.84 -14.22
CA VAL A 8 -0.90 0.12 -14.00
C VAL A 8 -0.63 -0.90 -15.11
N ILE A 9 0.62 -0.96 -15.58
CA ILE A 9 1.09 -1.86 -16.62
C ILE A 9 2.06 -2.90 -16.05
N LEU A 10 1.84 -4.18 -16.37
CA LEU A 10 2.81 -5.25 -16.12
C LEU A 10 3.96 -5.16 -17.13
N ALA A 11 5.11 -4.63 -16.71
CA ALA A 11 6.27 -4.41 -17.57
C ALA A 11 7.27 -5.58 -17.59
N ASN A 12 7.41 -6.32 -16.47
CA ASN A 12 8.32 -7.46 -16.39
C ASN A 12 7.63 -8.72 -15.82
N PRO A 13 7.02 -9.56 -16.66
CA PRO A 13 6.31 -10.76 -16.21
C PRO A 13 7.24 -11.87 -15.69
N ASN A 14 8.57 -11.69 -15.74
CA ASN A 14 9.52 -12.69 -15.22
C ASN A 14 9.70 -12.60 -13.69
N ILE A 15 9.23 -11.52 -13.06
CA ILE A 15 9.26 -11.36 -11.61
C ILE A 15 7.96 -11.93 -11.05
N ARG A 16 8.09 -12.88 -10.13
CA ARG A 16 6.96 -13.47 -9.41
C ARG A 16 6.48 -12.52 -8.31
N LEU A 17 5.16 -12.36 -8.17
CA LEU A 17 4.58 -11.51 -7.13
C LEU A 17 4.97 -11.97 -5.71
N GLU A 18 5.18 -13.27 -5.53
CA GLU A 18 5.63 -13.88 -4.28
C GLU A 18 7.00 -13.37 -3.82
N ALA A 19 7.80 -12.76 -4.71
CA ALA A 19 9.08 -12.14 -4.33
C ALA A 19 8.91 -10.96 -3.37
N PHE A 20 7.71 -10.37 -3.29
CA PHE A 20 7.39 -9.22 -2.44
C PHE A 20 6.56 -9.60 -1.21
N LEU A 21 6.22 -10.88 -1.03
CA LEU A 21 5.44 -11.33 0.12
C LEU A 21 6.31 -11.44 1.37
N PRO A 22 5.74 -11.23 2.58
CA PRO A 22 6.46 -11.44 3.82
C PRO A 22 6.97 -12.88 3.92
N ASN A 23 8.16 -13.06 4.50
CA ASN A 23 8.68 -14.38 4.82
C ASN A 23 8.00 -14.95 6.09
N ASN A 24 8.37 -16.18 6.47
CA ASN A 24 7.77 -16.87 7.62
C ASN A 24 8.05 -16.21 8.98
N GLU A 25 9.02 -15.29 9.07
CA GLU A 25 9.36 -14.55 10.29
C GLU A 25 8.52 -13.26 10.43
N MET A 26 7.95 -12.77 9.33
CA MET A 26 7.13 -11.57 9.26
C MET A 26 5.63 -11.91 9.42
N THR A 27 5.30 -12.61 10.51
CA THR A 27 3.95 -13.14 10.74
C THR A 27 2.90 -12.06 10.93
N ASP A 28 3.28 -10.91 11.48
CA ASP A 28 2.36 -9.82 11.82
C ASP A 28 2.16 -8.82 10.69
N VAL A 29 2.94 -8.90 9.60
CA VAL A 29 2.78 -8.03 8.44
C VAL A 29 1.57 -8.45 7.61
N HIS A 30 0.63 -7.54 7.46
CA HIS A 30 -0.65 -7.77 6.80
C HIS A 30 -0.92 -6.79 5.65
N PHE A 31 -0.17 -5.70 5.56
CA PHE A 31 -0.27 -4.72 4.47
C PHE A 31 1.12 -4.33 3.96
N ILE A 32 1.31 -4.32 2.65
CA ILE A 32 2.52 -3.83 2.01
C ILE A 32 2.12 -2.87 0.92
N ALA A 33 2.60 -1.63 1.02
CA ALA A 33 2.46 -0.61 -0.02
C ALA A 33 3.83 -0.02 -0.31
N SER A 34 3.90 0.77 -1.37
CA SER A 34 5.11 1.49 -1.72
C SER A 34 5.04 2.95 -1.29
N ASP A 35 6.19 3.58 -1.07
CA ASP A 35 6.25 5.01 -0.77
C ASP A 35 5.93 5.90 -1.98
N ASP A 36 5.47 7.12 -1.69
CA ASP A 36 5.43 8.24 -2.62
C ASP A 36 5.55 9.58 -1.86
N LEU A 37 5.37 10.70 -2.56
CA LEU A 37 5.40 12.04 -1.97
C LEU A 37 4.22 12.32 -0.99
N SER A 38 3.28 11.38 -0.86
CA SER A 38 2.12 11.43 0.03
C SER A 38 2.22 10.43 1.20
N GLY A 39 3.37 9.76 1.35
CA GLY A 39 3.65 8.77 2.39
C GLY A 39 3.58 7.34 1.86
N LEU A 40 2.49 6.97 1.22
CA LEU A 40 2.32 5.72 0.48
C LEU A 40 1.50 5.96 -0.78
N ASN A 41 1.70 5.12 -1.80
CA ASN A 41 0.87 5.04 -2.99
C ASN A 41 -0.10 3.85 -2.90
N ALA A 42 -1.40 4.12 -3.01
CA ALA A 42 -2.44 3.09 -2.88
C ALA A 42 -2.84 2.43 -4.21
N GLY A 43 -2.20 2.78 -5.33
CA GLY A 43 -2.50 2.21 -6.64
C GLY A 43 -2.00 0.77 -6.80
N VAL A 44 -0.99 0.36 -6.03
CA VAL A 44 -0.61 -1.05 -5.91
C VAL A 44 -0.29 -1.36 -4.45
N PHE A 45 -0.98 -2.35 -3.88
CA PHE A 45 -0.65 -2.86 -2.56
C PHE A 45 -1.01 -4.34 -2.40
N LEU A 46 -0.35 -4.98 -1.43
CA LEU A 46 -0.62 -6.35 -1.01
C LEU A 46 -1.29 -6.32 0.36
N ILE A 47 -2.44 -6.98 0.49
CA ILE A 47 -3.16 -7.07 1.75
C ILE A 47 -3.53 -8.51 2.08
N ARG A 48 -3.20 -8.96 3.29
CA ARG A 48 -3.52 -10.30 3.79
C ARG A 48 -5.00 -10.37 4.17
N VAL A 49 -5.62 -11.54 4.00
CA VAL A 49 -6.95 -11.78 4.58
C VAL A 49 -6.76 -12.01 6.08
N HIS A 50 -7.04 -10.98 6.88
CA HIS A 50 -6.83 -10.98 8.33
C HIS A 50 -7.80 -9.99 9.02
N PRO A 51 -8.23 -10.21 10.28
CA PRO A 51 -9.06 -9.26 11.00
C PRO A 51 -8.45 -7.84 11.09
N TRP A 52 -7.12 -7.74 11.24
CA TRP A 52 -6.44 -6.44 11.23
C TRP A 52 -6.65 -5.70 9.91
N SER A 53 -6.55 -6.40 8.77
CA SER A 53 -6.76 -5.81 7.44
C SER A 53 -8.21 -5.33 7.24
N LEU A 54 -9.19 -6.06 7.76
CA LEU A 54 -10.58 -5.60 7.76
C LEU A 54 -10.75 -4.32 8.58
N ASN A 55 -10.14 -4.25 9.76
CA ASN A 55 -10.18 -3.07 10.62
C ASN A 55 -9.50 -1.86 9.98
N LEU A 56 -8.35 -2.05 9.31
CA LEU A 56 -7.68 -1.02 8.53
C LEU A 56 -8.62 -0.44 7.46
N LEU A 57 -9.25 -1.29 6.65
CA LEU A 57 -10.15 -0.86 5.59
C LEU A 57 -11.40 -0.14 6.14
N MET A 58 -12.00 -0.64 7.22
CA MET A 58 -13.14 0.02 7.88
C MET A 58 -12.77 1.40 8.42
N ARG A 59 -11.63 1.51 9.11
CA ARG A 59 -11.10 2.78 9.63
C ARG A 59 -10.84 3.76 8.48
N ALA A 60 -10.17 3.32 7.41
CA ALA A 60 -9.88 4.15 6.25
C ALA A 60 -11.15 4.64 5.54
N MET A 61 -12.13 3.76 5.30
CA MET A 61 -13.41 4.14 4.67
C MET A 61 -14.21 5.14 5.51
N SER A 62 -14.14 5.04 6.84
CA SER A 62 -14.83 5.94 7.76
C SER A 62 -14.05 7.22 8.08
N TYR A 63 -12.79 7.33 7.64
CA TYR A 63 -11.86 8.37 8.09
C TYR A 63 -12.39 9.78 7.84
N SER A 64 -12.89 10.05 6.63
CA SER A 64 -13.42 11.36 6.24
C SER A 64 -14.68 11.76 7.02
N TYR A 65 -15.46 10.79 7.49
CA TYR A 65 -16.65 11.04 8.31
C TYR A 65 -16.27 11.61 9.68
N PHE A 66 -15.20 11.07 10.29
CA PHE A 66 -14.72 11.48 11.62
C PHE A 66 -13.70 12.63 11.58
N ASN A 67 -13.07 12.89 10.43
CA ASN A 67 -12.02 13.91 10.26
C ASN A 67 -12.40 14.97 9.22
N LYS A 68 -13.56 15.62 9.38
CA LYS A 68 -14.14 16.53 8.38
C LYS A 68 -13.25 17.74 8.04
N ASP A 69 -12.40 18.16 8.97
CA ASP A 69 -11.52 19.31 8.81
C ASP A 69 -10.18 18.96 8.16
N LYS A 70 -9.87 17.66 7.98
CA LYS A 70 -8.64 17.22 7.32
C LYS A 70 -8.86 17.13 5.81
N GLY A 71 -8.05 17.88 5.06
CA GLY A 71 -7.99 17.73 3.60
C GLY A 71 -7.40 16.39 3.20
N LEU A 72 -8.10 15.63 2.37
CA LEU A 72 -7.63 14.36 1.81
C LEU A 72 -7.33 14.57 0.32
N ARG A 73 -6.04 14.67 -0.04
CA ARG A 73 -5.62 14.90 -1.43
C ARG A 73 -6.08 13.77 -2.35
N PHE A 74 -5.95 12.54 -1.87
CA PHE A 74 -6.40 11.31 -2.51
C PHE A 74 -7.21 10.55 -1.46
N ALA A 75 -8.54 10.50 -1.62
CA ALA A 75 -9.46 10.21 -0.51
C ALA A 75 -9.14 8.89 0.22
N ASP A 76 -8.90 7.82 -0.53
CA ASP A 76 -8.53 6.49 -0.05
C ASP A 76 -7.07 6.43 0.43
N GLN A 77 -6.10 6.82 -0.40
CA GLN A 77 -4.67 6.79 -0.07
C GLN A 77 -4.34 7.63 1.16
N SER A 78 -4.85 8.86 1.22
CA SER A 78 -4.66 9.75 2.37
C SER A 78 -5.30 9.17 3.64
N SER A 79 -6.48 8.56 3.52
CA SER A 79 -7.15 7.93 4.66
C SER A 79 -6.39 6.70 5.18
N ILE A 80 -5.91 5.83 4.28
CA ILE A 80 -5.09 4.66 4.65
C ILE A 80 -3.81 5.12 5.34
N ASN A 81 -3.08 6.07 4.72
CA ASN A 81 -1.86 6.60 5.30
C ASN A 81 -2.08 7.17 6.70
N ASN A 82 -3.13 7.98 6.88
CA ASN A 82 -3.41 8.58 8.18
C ASN A 82 -3.81 7.54 9.23
N VAL A 83 -4.63 6.54 8.86
CA VAL A 83 -5.00 5.46 9.78
C VAL A 83 -3.78 4.69 10.26
N LEU A 84 -2.83 4.37 9.36
CA LEU A 84 -1.61 3.65 9.69
C LEU A 84 -0.65 4.47 10.55
N THR A 85 -0.56 5.78 10.31
CA THR A 85 0.46 6.64 10.95
C THR A 85 -0.01 7.32 12.23
N GLU A 86 -1.31 7.39 12.48
CA GLU A 86 -1.89 8.00 13.69
C GLU A 86 -1.95 7.04 14.89
N SER A 87 -1.72 5.73 14.69
CA SER A 87 -1.75 4.72 15.74
C SER A 87 -0.43 3.96 15.83
N GLU A 88 0.15 3.92 17.02
CA GLU A 88 1.34 3.11 17.32
C GLU A 88 1.05 1.60 17.21
N GLU A 89 -0.20 1.19 17.41
CA GLU A 89 -0.63 -0.22 17.35
C GLU A 89 -0.51 -0.81 15.94
N ASP A 90 -0.49 0.02 14.90
CA ASP A 90 -0.46 -0.45 13.52
C ASP A 90 0.97 -0.70 13.00
N LYS A 91 2.01 -0.21 13.69
CA LYS A 91 3.40 -0.16 13.19
C LYS A 91 3.99 -1.51 12.78
N ASP A 92 3.66 -2.57 13.49
CA ASP A 92 4.19 -3.92 13.21
C ASP A 92 3.39 -4.66 12.13
N HIS A 93 2.27 -4.08 11.69
CA HIS A 93 1.33 -4.73 10.78
C HIS A 93 1.45 -4.32 9.32
N TYR A 94 2.28 -3.33 9.00
CA TYR A 94 2.53 -2.91 7.63
C TYR A 94 4.00 -2.66 7.33
N VAL A 95 4.33 -2.73 6.04
CA VAL A 95 5.65 -2.35 5.53
C VAL A 95 5.46 -1.40 4.35
N ILE A 96 6.18 -0.28 4.39
CA ILE A 96 6.32 0.61 3.23
C ILE A 96 7.65 0.32 2.57
N VAL A 97 7.60 -0.07 1.30
CA VAL A 97 8.78 -0.42 0.50
C VAL A 97 9.10 0.67 -0.52
N PRO A 98 10.30 0.68 -1.10
CA PRO A 98 10.61 1.60 -2.20
C PRO A 98 9.64 1.43 -3.38
N GLN A 99 9.18 2.55 -3.94
CA GLN A 99 8.31 2.63 -5.12
C GLN A 99 8.68 1.65 -6.24
N ASN A 100 9.97 1.53 -6.54
CA ASN A 100 10.45 0.73 -7.65
C ASN A 100 10.37 -0.79 -7.44
N TRP A 101 9.88 -1.27 -6.29
CA TRP A 101 9.64 -2.70 -6.08
C TRP A 101 8.45 -3.18 -6.92
N PHE A 102 7.33 -2.45 -6.89
CA PHE A 102 6.10 -2.87 -7.58
C PHE A 102 5.11 -1.73 -7.89
N ASN A 103 5.52 -0.47 -7.89
CA ASN A 103 4.61 0.66 -8.16
C ASN A 103 5.36 1.87 -8.76
N SER A 104 6.31 1.62 -9.67
CA SER A 104 7.14 2.66 -10.28
C SER A 104 6.29 3.65 -11.04
N TYR A 105 6.57 4.95 -10.92
CA TYR A 105 6.01 5.91 -11.85
C TYR A 105 6.65 5.80 -13.24
N PHE A 106 5.83 6.01 -14.27
CA PHE A 106 6.28 6.01 -15.65
C PHE A 106 7.49 6.94 -15.91
N ASN A 107 7.55 8.10 -15.24
CA ASN A 107 8.65 9.07 -15.40
C ASN A 107 9.92 8.70 -14.62
N THR A 108 9.86 7.76 -13.69
CA THR A 108 11.00 7.28 -12.87
C THR A 108 11.38 5.84 -13.20
N MET A 109 10.71 5.22 -14.18
CA MET A 109 10.87 3.82 -14.53
C MET A 109 12.31 3.44 -14.84
N LYS A 110 12.70 2.24 -14.40
CA LYS A 110 14.01 1.64 -14.68
C LYS A 110 13.83 0.33 -15.43
N HIS A 111 14.86 -0.04 -16.18
CA HIS A 111 14.87 -1.34 -16.85
C HIS A 111 14.79 -2.46 -15.81
N GLY A 112 13.79 -3.33 -15.95
CA GLY A 112 13.56 -4.48 -15.07
C GLY A 112 12.45 -4.28 -14.04
N ASP A 113 11.88 -3.08 -13.91
CA ASP A 113 10.75 -2.81 -13.00
C ASP A 113 9.56 -3.73 -13.30
N LEU A 114 8.87 -4.19 -12.25
CA LEU A 114 7.72 -5.10 -12.37
C LEU A 114 6.49 -4.40 -12.94
N LEU A 115 6.04 -3.34 -12.25
CA LEU A 115 4.82 -2.59 -12.54
C LEU A 115 5.16 -1.12 -12.75
N LEU A 116 4.52 -0.51 -13.75
CA LEU A 116 4.66 0.89 -14.17
C LEU A 116 3.32 1.62 -14.20
#